data_AF-A0A2T1NAN2-F1
#
_entry.id   AF-A0A2T1NAN2-F1
#
_cell.length_a   1.000
_cell.length_b   1.000
_cell.length_c   1.000
_cell.angle_alpha   90.00
_cell.angle_beta   90.00
_cell.angle_gamma   90.00
#
_symmetry.space_group_name_H-M   'P 1'
#
loop_
_entity.id
_entity.type
_entity.pdbx_description
1 polymer ?
#
loop_
_entity_poly.entity_id
_entity_poly.type
_entity_poly.pdbx_seq_one_letter_code
_entity_poly.pdbx_strand_id
1 'polypeptide(L)'
;MKINLNIPQTWDQLTPKQLIKVAKLLTKTQPGKLQLVLLIKILVGSKWYTVKTNAKLALLFLNVPLSELKNYVDFIYTSNNRSKFIGNLKIKGTTYYAPMDRIINLTADQLAAMLDLNNKYIDTKNIEYLQYLAAVIYRKDKAPEYDKLNLDKEVAPFKKLSPYKLIAIHIAVSGCVQVLAKRFPKVFNGSGNKKSKSNYGFGKVILQMTRGDLSKHKSIKNVNCYTFLEQFQTDITQTAKK
;
A
#
# COMPACT_ATOMS: atom_id res chain seq x y z
N MET A 1 -24.99 -27.23 11.47
CA MET A 1 -24.14 -27.70 10.36
C MET A 1 -22.85 -26.88 10.34
N LYS A 2 -21.66 -27.47 10.51
CA LYS A 2 -20.40 -26.71 10.45
C LYS A 2 -19.99 -26.48 8.98
N ILE A 3 -20.31 -25.32 8.42
CA ILE A 3 -19.87 -24.94 7.07
C ILE A 3 -18.41 -24.48 7.17
N ASN A 4 -17.46 -25.33 6.77
CA ASN A 4 -16.05 -24.94 6.74
C ASN A 4 -15.74 -24.17 5.44
N LEU A 5 -15.52 -22.85 5.56
CA LEU A 5 -15.09 -21.95 4.49
C LEU A 5 -13.83 -21.23 4.94
N ASN A 6 -12.79 -21.25 4.09
CA ASN A 6 -11.58 -20.49 4.34
C ASN A 6 -11.81 -19.03 3.94
N ILE A 7 -12.14 -18.18 4.91
CA ILE A 7 -12.31 -16.74 4.74
C ILE A 7 -11.07 -16.04 5.31
N PRO A 8 -10.32 -15.26 4.51
CA PRO A 8 -9.24 -14.41 5.00
C PRO A 8 -9.71 -13.51 6.13
N GLN A 9 -8.98 -13.51 7.24
CA GLN A 9 -9.22 -12.68 8.42
C GLN A 9 -8.35 -11.41 8.45
N THR A 10 -7.32 -11.35 7.60
CA THR A 10 -6.39 -10.23 7.53
C THR A 10 -6.10 -9.85 6.09
N TRP A 11 -5.64 -8.62 5.88
CA TRP A 11 -5.27 -8.16 4.54
C TRP A 11 -4.17 -9.01 3.91
N ASP A 12 -3.19 -9.49 4.68
CA ASP A 12 -2.06 -10.28 4.17
C ASP A 12 -2.43 -11.70 3.76
N GLN A 13 -3.57 -12.22 4.20
CA GLN A 13 -4.11 -13.51 3.74
C GLN A 13 -4.79 -13.41 2.37
N LEU A 14 -5.07 -12.20 1.87
CA LEU A 14 -5.65 -12.03 0.53
C LEU A 14 -4.64 -12.43 -0.56
N THR A 15 -5.09 -13.26 -1.49
CA THR A 15 -4.35 -13.50 -2.72
C THR A 15 -4.31 -12.25 -3.61
N PRO A 16 -3.33 -12.10 -4.52
CA PRO A 16 -3.28 -10.94 -5.42
C PRO A 16 -4.56 -10.75 -6.24
N LYS A 17 -5.19 -11.85 -6.67
CA LYS A 17 -6.45 -11.80 -7.41
C LYS A 17 -7.61 -11.30 -6.54
N GLN A 18 -7.66 -11.71 -5.27
CA GLN A 18 -8.66 -11.22 -4.32
C GLN A 18 -8.46 -9.74 -4.04
N LEU A 19 -7.22 -9.32 -3.77
CA LEU A 19 -6.89 -7.91 -3.51
C LEU A 19 -7.33 -6.98 -4.67
N ILE A 20 -7.07 -7.38 -5.93
CA ILE A 20 -7.52 -6.61 -7.11
C ILE A 20 -9.06 -6.56 -7.20
N LYS A 21 -9.75 -7.66 -6.88
CA LYS A 21 -11.22 -7.69 -6.87
C LYS A 21 -11.80 -6.84 -5.74
N VAL A 22 -11.19 -6.87 -4.56
CA VAL A 22 -11.54 -6.01 -3.41
C VAL A 22 -11.34 -4.55 -3.80
N ALA A 23 -10.17 -4.20 -4.37
CA ALA A 23 -9.90 -2.85 -4.89
C ALA A 23 -11.00 -2.39 -5.87
N LYS A 24 -11.35 -3.24 -6.85
CA LYS A 24 -12.44 -2.95 -7.79
C LYS A 24 -13.79 -2.73 -7.09
N LEU A 25 -14.13 -3.58 -6.11
CA LEU A 25 -15.40 -3.50 -5.38
C LEU A 25 -15.49 -2.21 -4.56
N LEU A 26 -14.44 -1.87 -3.82
CA LEU A 26 -14.38 -0.67 -2.99
C LEU A 26 -14.44 0.62 -3.80
N THR A 27 -13.99 0.61 -5.05
CA THR A 27 -14.08 1.78 -5.94
C THR A 27 -15.45 1.91 -6.63
N LYS A 28 -16.12 0.79 -6.95
CA LYS A 28 -17.34 0.82 -7.78
C LYS A 28 -18.65 0.77 -7.01
N THR A 29 -18.65 0.20 -5.81
CA THR A 29 -19.87 -0.15 -5.12
C THR A 29 -19.91 0.56 -3.79
N GLN A 30 -21.01 1.28 -3.53
CA GLN A 30 -21.22 1.96 -2.26
C GLN A 30 -21.35 0.96 -1.11
N PRO A 31 -20.95 1.36 0.12
CA PRO A 31 -21.13 0.53 1.31
C PRO A 31 -22.59 0.11 1.50
N GLY A 32 -22.82 -1.18 1.73
CA GLY A 32 -24.17 -1.71 1.93
C GLY A 32 -24.24 -3.23 1.81
N LYS A 33 -25.45 -3.77 1.88
CA LYS A 33 -25.71 -5.23 1.85
C LYS A 33 -25.12 -5.90 0.61
N LEU A 34 -25.29 -5.28 -0.57
CA LEU A 34 -24.75 -5.81 -1.82
C LEU A 34 -23.21 -5.89 -1.82
N GLN A 35 -22.55 -4.83 -1.33
CA GLN A 35 -21.09 -4.80 -1.24
C GLN A 35 -20.59 -5.91 -0.29
N LEU A 36 -21.24 -6.08 0.86
CA LEU A 36 -20.91 -7.14 1.82
C LEU A 36 -21.00 -8.54 1.20
N VAL A 37 -22.10 -8.86 0.51
CA VAL A 37 -22.29 -10.15 -0.17
C VAL A 37 -21.22 -10.38 -1.23
N LEU A 38 -20.92 -9.36 -2.05
CA LEU A 38 -19.87 -9.46 -3.08
C LEU A 38 -18.48 -9.62 -2.47
N LEU A 39 -18.21 -8.93 -1.35
CA LEU A 39 -16.95 -9.02 -0.63
C LEU A 39 -16.73 -10.44 -0.12
N ILE A 40 -17.71 -11.03 0.54
CA ILE A 40 -17.65 -12.42 1.03
C ILE A 40 -17.41 -13.40 -0.13
N LYS A 41 -18.11 -13.23 -1.26
CA LYS A 41 -17.88 -14.05 -2.46
C LYS A 41 -16.43 -13.95 -2.97
N ILE A 42 -15.86 -12.74 -2.95
CA ILE A 42 -14.45 -12.50 -3.33
C ILE A 42 -13.51 -13.17 -2.32
N LEU A 43 -13.74 -13.01 -1.02
CA LEU A 43 -12.90 -13.53 0.05
C LEU A 43 -12.88 -15.06 0.12
N VAL A 44 -14.02 -15.71 -0.12
CA VAL A 44 -14.08 -17.18 -0.28
C VAL A 44 -13.40 -17.65 -1.57
N GLY A 45 -13.15 -16.74 -2.51
CA GLY A 45 -12.51 -17.06 -3.79
C GLY A 45 -13.43 -17.85 -4.72
N SER A 46 -14.75 -17.74 -4.54
CA SER A 46 -15.69 -18.52 -5.32
C SER A 46 -15.66 -18.12 -6.80
N LYS A 47 -15.69 -19.14 -7.65
CA LYS A 47 -15.80 -18.98 -9.10
C LYS A 47 -17.20 -19.44 -9.52
N TRP A 48 -17.71 -18.90 -10.63
CA TRP A 48 -19.05 -19.27 -11.08
C TRP A 48 -19.18 -20.80 -11.33
N TYR A 49 -18.11 -21.44 -11.80
CA TYR A 49 -18.06 -22.88 -12.05
C TYR A 49 -17.78 -23.75 -10.81
N THR A 50 -17.46 -23.18 -9.64
CA THR A 50 -17.27 -23.97 -8.41
C THR A 50 -18.60 -24.18 -7.69
N VAL A 51 -19.43 -25.07 -8.24
CA VAL A 51 -20.81 -25.33 -7.77
C VAL A 51 -20.85 -25.66 -6.28
N LYS A 52 -19.96 -26.55 -5.80
CA LYS A 52 -19.89 -26.91 -4.37
C LYS A 52 -19.64 -25.70 -3.46
N THR A 53 -18.74 -24.80 -3.85
CA THR A 53 -18.44 -23.58 -3.09
C THR A 53 -19.61 -22.59 -3.15
N ASN A 54 -20.25 -22.45 -4.31
CA ASN A 54 -21.42 -21.60 -4.46
C ASN A 54 -22.63 -22.11 -3.66
N ALA A 55 -22.84 -23.43 -3.62
CA ALA A 55 -23.87 -24.04 -2.79
C ALA A 55 -23.61 -23.79 -1.30
N LYS A 56 -22.36 -23.96 -0.83
CA LYS A 56 -21.97 -23.62 0.55
C LYS A 56 -22.19 -22.14 0.86
N LEU A 57 -21.89 -21.24 -0.08
CA LEU A 57 -22.15 -19.81 0.07
C LEU A 57 -23.64 -19.48 0.11
N ALA A 58 -24.46 -20.12 -0.73
CA ALA A 58 -25.91 -19.95 -0.71
C ALA A 58 -26.48 -20.41 0.64
N LEU A 59 -26.02 -21.56 1.13
CA LEU A 59 -26.39 -22.11 2.43
C LEU A 59 -25.93 -21.19 3.57
N LEU A 60 -24.74 -20.59 3.46
CA LEU A 60 -24.25 -19.57 4.40
C LEU A 60 -25.19 -18.35 4.44
N PHE A 61 -25.52 -17.76 3.28
CA PHE A 61 -26.38 -16.58 3.21
C PHE A 61 -27.83 -16.84 3.62
N LEU A 62 -28.31 -18.09 3.50
CA LEU A 62 -29.65 -18.48 3.95
C LEU A 62 -29.71 -18.62 5.49
N ASN A 63 -28.65 -19.13 6.11
CA ASN A 63 -28.66 -19.51 7.53
C ASN A 63 -27.97 -18.51 8.47
N VAL A 64 -27.13 -17.61 7.95
CA VAL A 64 -26.34 -16.69 8.76
C VAL A 64 -26.77 -15.24 8.47
N PRO A 65 -27.15 -14.46 9.49
CA PRO A 65 -27.53 -13.07 9.29
C PRO A 65 -26.35 -12.23 8.81
N LEU A 66 -26.63 -11.23 7.95
CA LEU A 66 -25.61 -10.36 7.38
C LEU A 66 -24.81 -9.58 8.44
N SER A 67 -25.40 -9.31 9.61
CA SER A 67 -24.71 -8.66 10.73
C SER A 67 -23.55 -9.51 11.26
N GLU A 68 -23.72 -10.82 11.36
CA GLU A 68 -22.68 -11.74 11.80
C GLU A 68 -21.60 -11.90 10.72
N LEU A 69 -22.01 -11.97 9.45
CA LEU A 69 -21.09 -12.02 8.31
C LEU A 69 -20.23 -10.75 8.18
N LYS A 70 -20.73 -9.60 8.64
CA LYS A 70 -19.98 -8.34 8.66
C LYS A 70 -18.71 -8.46 9.52
N ASN A 71 -18.77 -9.18 10.64
CA ASN A 71 -17.64 -9.34 11.55
C ASN A 71 -16.43 -10.00 10.87
N TYR A 72 -16.65 -10.93 9.94
CA TYR A 72 -15.58 -11.61 9.20
C TYR A 72 -14.91 -10.74 8.13
N VAL A 73 -15.53 -9.63 7.75
CA VAL A 73 -14.99 -8.71 6.73
C VAL A 73 -14.60 -7.35 7.32
N ASP A 74 -14.81 -7.16 8.62
CA ASP A 74 -14.64 -5.88 9.29
C ASP A 74 -13.21 -5.34 9.18
N PHE A 75 -12.22 -6.23 9.11
CA PHE A 75 -10.82 -5.88 8.87
C PHE A 75 -10.59 -5.08 7.56
N ILE A 76 -11.46 -5.22 6.56
CA ILE A 76 -11.39 -4.45 5.30
C ILE A 76 -11.75 -2.98 5.55
N TYR A 77 -12.57 -2.69 6.56
CA TYR A 77 -13.10 -1.35 6.82
C TYR A 77 -12.40 -0.65 7.99
N THR A 78 -11.85 -1.39 8.95
CA THR A 78 -11.28 -0.81 10.19
C THR A 78 -9.84 -0.33 10.04
N SER A 79 -8.92 -1.21 9.62
CA SER A 79 -7.51 -0.84 9.45
C SER A 79 -6.85 -1.65 8.36
N ASN A 80 -6.03 -0.97 7.55
CA ASN A 80 -5.31 -1.60 6.47
C ASN A 80 -3.90 -1.96 6.97
N ASN A 81 -3.71 -3.24 7.31
CA ASN A 81 -2.41 -3.77 7.70
C ASN A 81 -1.72 -4.56 6.58
N ARG A 82 -2.10 -4.36 5.32
CA ARG A 82 -1.50 -5.04 4.18
C ARG A 82 -0.01 -4.70 4.10
N SER A 83 0.85 -5.70 4.23
CA SER A 83 2.30 -5.57 4.08
C SER A 83 2.84 -6.24 2.81
N LYS A 84 2.04 -7.12 2.20
CA LYS A 84 2.41 -7.87 1.00
C LYS A 84 1.93 -7.20 -0.27
N PHE A 85 2.82 -7.01 -1.23
CA PHE A 85 2.42 -6.45 -2.53
C PHE A 85 1.73 -7.48 -3.42
N ILE A 86 1.15 -7.01 -4.54
CA ILE A 86 0.87 -7.94 -5.64
C ILE A 86 2.22 -8.40 -6.19
N GLY A 87 2.32 -9.66 -6.60
CA GLY A 87 3.59 -10.21 -7.10
C GLY A 87 4.08 -9.51 -8.37
N ASN A 88 5.20 -10.01 -8.90
CA ASN A 88 5.88 -9.43 -10.06
C ASN A 88 4.93 -9.13 -11.23
N LEU A 89 5.10 -7.96 -11.84
CA LEU A 89 4.28 -7.48 -12.94
C LEU A 89 4.98 -7.76 -14.26
N LYS A 90 4.36 -8.56 -15.12
CA LYS A 90 4.80 -8.73 -16.51
C LYS A 90 4.08 -7.72 -17.40
N ILE A 91 4.81 -6.74 -17.92
CA ILE A 91 4.29 -5.68 -18.81
C ILE A 91 5.12 -5.72 -20.10
N LYS A 92 4.46 -6.00 -21.24
CA LYS A 92 5.11 -6.08 -22.56
C LYS A 92 6.40 -6.94 -22.56
N GLY A 93 6.33 -8.13 -21.98
CA GLY A 93 7.49 -9.05 -21.92
C GLY A 93 8.56 -8.68 -20.91
N THR A 94 8.56 -7.46 -20.35
CA THR A 94 9.46 -7.05 -19.26
C THR A 94 8.84 -7.40 -17.91
N THR A 95 9.64 -7.98 -17.02
CA THR A 95 9.26 -8.28 -15.64
C THR A 95 9.70 -7.15 -14.72
N TYR A 96 8.75 -6.64 -13.95
CA TYR A 96 8.98 -5.68 -12.88
C TYR A 96 8.75 -6.37 -11.55
N TYR A 97 9.76 -6.33 -10.69
CA TYR A 97 9.79 -7.02 -9.41
C TYR A 97 9.06 -6.19 -8.36
N ALA A 98 8.24 -6.86 -7.57
CA ALA A 98 7.57 -6.23 -6.44
C ALA A 98 8.61 -5.85 -5.36
N PRO A 99 8.37 -4.78 -4.59
CA PRO A 99 9.18 -4.50 -3.41
C PRO A 99 9.02 -5.63 -2.39
N MET A 100 9.99 -5.77 -1.49
CA MET A 100 9.91 -6.72 -0.39
C MET A 100 8.76 -6.35 0.56
N ASP A 101 8.27 -7.34 1.31
CA ASP A 101 7.23 -7.15 2.31
C ASP A 101 7.61 -6.02 3.27
N ARG A 102 6.64 -5.15 3.58
CA ARG A 102 6.86 -3.94 4.39
C ARG A 102 7.91 -2.98 3.82
N ILE A 103 8.17 -3.01 2.52
CA ILE A 103 9.07 -2.08 1.81
C ILE A 103 10.49 -1.98 2.40
N ILE A 104 10.98 -3.07 3.01
CA ILE A 104 12.29 -3.12 3.69
C ILE A 104 13.47 -2.86 2.77
N ASN A 105 13.31 -2.99 1.46
CA ASN A 105 14.37 -2.82 0.47
C ASN A 105 14.32 -1.46 -0.25
N LEU A 106 13.43 -0.54 0.14
CA LEU A 106 13.39 0.79 -0.46
C LEU A 106 14.46 1.71 0.14
N THR A 107 14.95 2.64 -0.68
CA THR A 107 15.82 3.73 -0.22
C THR A 107 15.02 4.89 0.38
N ALA A 108 15.70 5.82 1.04
CA ALA A 108 15.11 7.03 1.58
C ALA A 108 14.45 7.89 0.48
N ASP A 109 15.10 8.03 -0.68
CA ASP A 109 14.55 8.82 -1.80
C ASP A 109 13.31 8.15 -2.41
N GLN A 110 13.33 6.82 -2.55
CA GLN A 110 12.15 6.06 -2.99
C GLN A 110 10.99 6.16 -2.00
N LEU A 111 11.28 6.07 -0.69
CA LEU A 111 10.27 6.26 0.36
C LEU A 111 9.64 7.65 0.26
N ALA A 112 10.44 8.69 0.12
CA ALA A 112 9.97 10.06 0.00
C ALA A 112 9.04 10.24 -1.21
N ALA A 113 9.48 9.78 -2.39
CA ALA A 113 8.67 9.84 -3.60
C ALA A 113 7.37 9.00 -3.48
N MET A 114 7.46 7.81 -2.90
CA MET A 114 6.31 6.93 -2.67
C MET A 114 5.26 7.60 -1.77
N LEU A 115 5.67 8.21 -0.65
CA LEU A 115 4.78 8.91 0.27
C LEU A 115 4.12 10.13 -0.38
N ASP A 116 4.90 10.96 -1.09
CA ASP A 116 4.40 12.14 -1.79
C ASP A 116 3.35 11.77 -2.84
N LEU A 117 3.63 10.75 -3.67
CA LEU A 117 2.72 10.27 -4.70
C LEU A 117 1.46 9.62 -4.11
N ASN A 118 1.60 8.88 -3.01
CA ASN A 118 0.49 8.29 -2.30
C ASN A 118 -0.46 9.35 -1.73
N ASN A 119 0.09 10.39 -1.10
CA ASN A 119 -0.68 11.51 -0.57
C ASN A 119 -1.38 12.30 -1.68
N LYS A 120 -0.68 12.60 -2.78
CA LYS A 120 -1.28 13.25 -3.96
C LYS A 120 -2.44 12.45 -4.54
N TYR A 121 -2.35 11.12 -4.59
CA TYR A 121 -3.48 10.29 -4.99
C TYR A 121 -4.63 10.36 -3.98
N ILE A 122 -4.34 10.32 -2.68
CA ILE A 122 -5.38 10.44 -1.64
C ILE A 122 -6.16 11.73 -1.81
N ASP A 123 -5.47 12.84 -2.08
CA ASP A 123 -6.05 14.18 -2.22
C ASP A 123 -6.82 14.34 -3.54
N THR A 124 -6.22 13.94 -4.66
CA THR A 124 -6.76 14.23 -6.01
C THR A 124 -7.59 13.11 -6.62
N LYS A 125 -7.44 11.87 -6.11
CA LYS A 125 -7.94 10.62 -6.73
C LYS A 125 -7.50 10.40 -8.19
N ASN A 126 -6.48 11.13 -8.68
CA ASN A 126 -5.99 10.95 -10.04
C ASN A 126 -5.13 9.68 -10.15
N ILE A 127 -5.56 8.74 -10.99
CA ILE A 127 -4.90 7.45 -11.25
C ILE A 127 -3.48 7.61 -11.78
N GLU A 128 -3.15 8.72 -12.44
CA GLU A 128 -1.80 8.99 -12.91
C GLU A 128 -0.78 8.91 -11.77
N TYR A 129 -1.08 9.49 -10.59
CA TYR A 129 -0.20 9.38 -9.42
C TYR A 129 0.04 7.94 -8.98
N LEU A 130 -0.92 7.03 -9.19
CA LEU A 130 -0.71 5.61 -8.91
C LEU A 130 0.18 4.92 -9.94
N GLN A 131 0.18 5.39 -11.20
CA GLN A 131 1.09 4.90 -12.22
C GLN A 131 2.53 5.28 -11.85
N TYR A 132 2.74 6.54 -11.46
CA TYR A 132 4.02 7.03 -10.94
C TYR A 132 4.43 6.26 -9.68
N LEU A 133 3.51 6.04 -8.73
CA LEU A 133 3.76 5.28 -7.51
C LEU A 133 4.21 3.84 -7.83
N ALA A 134 3.54 3.19 -8.78
CA ALA A 134 3.91 1.85 -9.23
C ALA A 134 5.31 1.84 -9.86
N ALA A 135 5.68 2.86 -10.64
CA ALA A 135 7.01 2.97 -11.25
C ALA A 135 8.14 3.15 -10.22
N VAL A 136 7.88 3.87 -9.12
CA VAL A 136 8.86 4.03 -8.03
C VAL A 136 9.16 2.69 -7.36
N ILE A 137 8.13 1.90 -7.05
CA ILE A 137 8.28 0.72 -6.20
C ILE A 137 8.49 -0.60 -6.98
N TYR A 138 7.99 -0.70 -8.22
CA TYR A 138 8.21 -1.87 -9.08
C TYR A 138 9.36 -1.60 -10.03
N ARG A 139 10.50 -2.26 -9.79
CA ARG A 139 11.74 -2.03 -10.54
C ARG A 139 12.05 -3.21 -11.47
N LYS A 140 12.81 -2.95 -12.54
CA LYS A 140 13.36 -4.01 -13.39
C LYS A 140 14.49 -4.75 -12.66
N ASP A 141 14.81 -5.95 -13.12
CA ASP A 141 16.05 -6.61 -12.69
C ASP A 141 17.25 -5.74 -13.07
N LYS A 142 18.21 -5.59 -12.16
CA LYS A 142 19.40 -4.73 -12.33
C LYS A 142 19.08 -3.30 -12.80
N ALA A 143 17.95 -2.73 -12.36
CA ALA A 143 17.64 -1.34 -12.65
C ALA A 143 18.73 -0.42 -12.08
N PRO A 144 19.03 0.73 -12.72
CA PRO A 144 19.91 1.73 -12.14
C PRO A 144 19.36 2.24 -10.81
N GLU A 145 20.18 2.98 -10.06
CA GLU A 145 19.73 3.69 -8.87
C GLU A 145 18.48 4.53 -9.19
N TYR A 146 17.58 4.65 -8.21
CA TYR A 146 16.37 5.44 -8.38
C TYR A 146 16.74 6.91 -8.61
N ASP A 147 16.21 7.48 -9.69
CA ASP A 147 16.36 8.90 -10.00
C ASP A 147 15.01 9.50 -10.39
N LYS A 148 14.61 10.53 -9.66
CA LYS A 148 13.37 11.26 -9.85
C LYS A 148 13.28 11.91 -11.24
N LEU A 149 14.41 12.29 -11.84
CA LEU A 149 14.45 12.92 -13.17
C LEU A 149 14.04 11.96 -14.29
N ASN A 150 14.25 10.66 -14.09
CA ASN A 150 13.92 9.63 -15.08
C ASN A 150 12.50 9.07 -14.92
N LEU A 151 11.77 9.48 -13.87
CA LEU A 151 10.50 8.88 -13.49
C LEU A 151 9.42 9.04 -14.59
N ASP A 152 9.41 10.14 -15.33
CA ASP A 152 8.48 10.37 -16.45
C ASP A 152 8.69 9.38 -17.60
N LYS A 153 9.91 8.87 -17.77
CA LYS A 153 10.19 7.81 -18.76
C LYS A 153 9.83 6.44 -18.19
N GLU A 154 10.12 6.22 -16.91
CA GLU A 154 9.88 4.94 -16.23
C GLU A 154 8.39 4.64 -16.01
N VAL A 155 7.52 5.65 -15.96
CA VAL A 155 6.07 5.47 -15.77
C VAL A 155 5.34 4.93 -17.02
N ALA A 156 5.89 5.13 -18.22
CA ALA A 156 5.23 4.80 -19.48
C ALA A 156 4.68 3.35 -19.57
N PRO A 157 5.38 2.31 -19.09
CA PRO A 157 4.87 0.94 -19.03
C PRO A 157 3.65 0.78 -18.10
N PHE A 158 3.64 1.50 -16.98
CA PHE A 158 2.61 1.41 -15.95
C PHE A 158 1.30 2.08 -16.35
N LYS A 159 1.32 2.99 -17.34
CA LYS A 159 0.11 3.57 -17.95
C LYS A 159 -0.84 2.53 -18.53
N LYS A 160 -0.32 1.33 -18.87
CA LYS A 160 -1.11 0.22 -19.41
C LYS A 160 -1.72 -0.70 -18.35
N LEU A 161 -1.38 -0.51 -17.07
CA LEU A 161 -1.97 -1.31 -16.00
C LEU A 161 -3.43 -0.93 -15.80
N SER A 162 -4.25 -1.90 -15.44
CA SER A 162 -5.64 -1.62 -15.10
C SER A 162 -5.72 -0.73 -13.85
N PRO A 163 -6.68 0.21 -13.78
CA PRO A 163 -6.85 1.07 -12.60
C PRO A 163 -6.97 0.27 -11.31
N TYR A 164 -7.65 -0.88 -11.33
CA TYR A 164 -7.81 -1.71 -10.13
C TYR A 164 -6.52 -2.39 -9.66
N LYS A 165 -5.58 -2.68 -10.57
CA LYS A 165 -4.24 -3.14 -10.17
C LYS A 165 -3.47 -2.02 -9.48
N LEU A 166 -3.55 -0.81 -10.04
CA LEU A 166 -2.92 0.37 -9.45
C LEU A 166 -3.49 0.69 -8.06
N ILE A 167 -4.81 0.60 -7.90
CA ILE A 167 -5.49 0.77 -6.60
C ILE A 167 -5.10 -0.34 -5.62
N ALA A 168 -4.98 -1.59 -6.08
CA ALA A 168 -4.48 -2.69 -5.24
C ALA A 168 -3.05 -2.45 -4.74
N ILE A 169 -2.19 -1.88 -5.60
CA ILE A 169 -0.84 -1.44 -5.21
C ILE A 169 -0.93 -0.35 -4.15
N HIS A 170 -1.76 0.67 -4.35
CA HIS A 170 -1.99 1.74 -3.38
C HIS A 170 -2.49 1.22 -2.02
N ILE A 171 -3.36 0.22 -2.01
CA ILE A 171 -3.79 -0.44 -0.76
C ILE A 171 -2.59 -1.07 -0.05
N ALA A 172 -1.71 -1.78 -0.75
CA ALA A 172 -0.51 -2.35 -0.14
C ALA A 172 0.46 -1.26 0.37
N VAL A 173 0.66 -0.18 -0.39
CA VAL A 173 1.46 0.97 0.05
C VAL A 173 0.86 1.58 1.31
N SER A 174 -0.43 1.85 1.32
CA SER A 174 -1.11 2.46 2.48
C SER A 174 -0.99 1.59 3.73
N GLY A 175 -1.06 0.26 3.58
CA GLY A 175 -0.83 -0.65 4.71
C GLY A 175 0.61 -0.63 5.21
N CYS A 176 1.60 -0.57 4.32
CA CYS A 176 3.00 -0.38 4.70
C CYS A 176 3.23 0.94 5.41
N VAL A 177 2.60 2.04 4.96
CA VAL A 177 2.67 3.35 5.62
C VAL A 177 2.08 3.29 7.03
N GLN A 178 0.97 2.57 7.24
CA GLN A 178 0.42 2.37 8.59
C GLN A 178 1.39 1.59 9.49
N VAL A 179 2.09 0.60 8.95
CA VAL A 179 3.14 -0.15 9.69
C VAL A 179 4.30 0.78 10.07
N LEU A 180 4.76 1.63 9.13
CA LEU A 180 5.80 2.61 9.40
C LEU A 180 5.37 3.64 10.45
N ALA A 181 4.14 4.17 10.35
CA ALA A 181 3.61 5.14 11.31
C ALA A 181 3.52 4.57 12.72
N LYS A 182 3.16 3.28 12.87
CA LYS A 182 3.16 2.59 14.16
C LYS A 182 4.58 2.39 14.72
N ARG A 183 5.55 2.09 13.86
CA ARG A 183 6.95 1.85 14.28
C ARG A 183 7.72 3.14 14.58
N PHE A 184 7.44 4.20 13.82
CA PHE A 184 8.12 5.50 13.91
C PHE A 184 7.13 6.63 14.26
N PRO A 185 6.41 6.55 15.38
CA PRO A 185 5.29 7.45 15.68
C PRO A 185 5.72 8.92 15.75
N LYS A 186 6.95 9.23 16.17
CA LYS A 186 7.42 10.63 16.25
C LYS A 186 7.61 11.26 14.87
N VAL A 187 7.97 10.44 13.88
CA VAL A 187 8.14 10.87 12.50
C VAL A 187 6.79 11.15 11.84
N PHE A 188 5.79 10.29 12.09
CA PHE A 188 4.50 10.34 11.39
C PHE A 188 3.38 11.09 12.14
N ASN A 189 3.38 11.08 13.47
CA ASN A 189 2.31 11.71 14.28
C ASN A 189 2.71 13.07 14.87
N GLY A 190 3.97 13.48 14.72
CA GLY A 190 4.51 14.67 15.37
C GLY A 190 4.56 14.54 16.90
N SER A 191 5.48 15.24 17.54
CA SER A 191 5.51 15.34 19.00
C SER A 191 4.39 16.27 19.49
N GLY A 192 3.21 15.70 19.76
CA GLY A 192 2.14 16.33 20.56
C GLY A 192 1.17 17.26 19.81
N ASN A 193 -0.13 16.95 19.95
CA ASN A 193 -1.37 17.76 19.90
C ASN A 193 -1.55 19.02 19.02
N LYS A 194 -0.59 19.47 18.22
CA LYS A 194 -0.83 20.44 17.16
C LYS A 194 -0.94 19.69 15.84
N LYS A 195 -2.13 19.74 15.23
CA LYS A 195 -2.32 19.46 13.81
C LYS A 195 -1.37 20.35 13.01
N SER A 196 -0.14 19.87 12.80
CA SER A 196 0.86 20.48 11.95
C SER A 196 0.29 20.49 10.53
N LYS A 197 -0.16 21.66 10.08
CA LYS A 197 -0.70 21.89 8.73
C LYS A 197 0.36 21.78 7.62
N SER A 198 1.62 21.48 7.92
CA SER A 198 2.62 21.19 6.91
C SER A 198 2.89 19.69 6.85
N ASN A 199 2.43 19.04 5.77
CA ASN A 199 3.04 17.81 5.30
C ASN A 199 4.53 18.10 5.10
N TYR A 200 5.38 17.71 6.05
CA TYR A 200 6.82 17.78 5.87
C TYR A 200 7.18 16.80 4.75
N GLY A 201 7.44 17.33 3.56
CA GLY A 201 7.90 16.51 2.45
C GLY A 201 9.23 15.87 2.82
N PHE A 202 9.30 14.54 2.81
CA PHE A 202 10.50 13.79 3.20
C PHE A 202 11.74 14.18 2.37
N GLY A 203 11.55 14.70 1.15
CA GLY A 203 12.65 15.29 0.37
C GLY A 203 13.33 16.48 1.06
N LYS A 204 12.58 17.34 1.78
CA LYS A 204 13.16 18.42 2.59
C LYS A 204 13.90 17.87 3.81
N VAL A 205 13.38 16.81 4.43
CA VAL A 205 14.02 16.15 5.57
C VAL A 205 15.36 15.54 5.14
N ILE A 206 15.39 14.82 4.01
CA ILE A 206 16.63 14.30 3.42
C ILE A 206 17.65 15.42 3.20
N LEU A 207 17.21 16.57 2.67
CA LEU A 207 18.08 17.72 2.47
C LEU A 207 18.60 18.29 3.81
N GLN A 208 17.74 18.40 4.83
CA GLN A 208 18.14 18.90 6.15
C GLN A 208 19.15 17.99 6.85
N MET A 209 19.05 16.68 6.65
CA MET A 209 20.01 15.71 7.18
C MET A 209 21.41 15.84 6.58
N THR A 210 21.58 16.55 5.46
CA THR A 210 22.90 16.87 4.91
C THR A 210 23.68 17.86 5.79
N ARG A 211 23.01 18.59 6.70
CA ARG A 211 23.60 19.62 7.57
C ARG A 211 24.47 20.65 6.81
N GLY A 212 24.07 20.98 5.58
CA GLY A 212 24.78 21.94 4.71
C GLY A 212 25.84 21.31 3.81
N ASP A 213 26.16 20.01 3.99
CA ASP A 213 27.13 19.30 3.17
C ASP A 213 26.42 18.53 2.04
N LEU A 214 26.27 19.19 0.89
CA LEU A 214 25.61 18.63 -0.29
C LEU A 214 26.32 17.39 -0.86
N SER A 215 27.59 17.16 -0.55
CA SER A 215 28.30 15.94 -0.98
C SER A 215 27.68 14.66 -0.40
N LYS A 216 27.08 14.76 0.80
CA LYS A 216 26.38 13.66 1.49
C LYS A 216 24.97 13.44 1.00
N HIS A 217 24.44 14.32 0.14
CA HIS A 217 23.05 14.21 -0.30
C HIS A 217 22.79 12.92 -1.09
N LYS A 218 23.72 12.53 -1.98
CA LYS A 218 23.59 11.28 -2.76
C LYS A 218 23.64 10.04 -1.85
N SER A 219 24.54 10.03 -0.87
CA SER A 219 24.64 8.89 0.05
C SER A 219 23.38 8.75 0.90
N ILE A 220 22.87 9.85 1.48
CA ILE A 220 21.64 9.83 2.31
C ILE A 220 20.43 9.36 1.50
N LYS A 221 20.29 9.78 0.25
CA LYS A 221 19.20 9.34 -0.65
C LYS A 221 19.18 7.82 -0.86
N ASN A 222 20.35 7.19 -0.91
CA ASN A 222 20.51 5.77 -1.16
C ASN A 222 20.50 4.91 0.12
N VAL A 223 20.48 5.52 1.32
CA VAL A 223 20.33 4.80 2.58
C VAL A 223 19.00 4.06 2.62
N ASN A 224 18.98 2.89 3.25
CA ASN A 224 17.78 2.12 3.50
C ASN A 224 16.71 2.95 4.24
N CYS A 225 15.46 2.83 3.82
CA CYS A 225 14.36 3.64 4.36
C CYS A 225 14.16 3.47 5.88
N TYR A 226 14.37 2.27 6.43
CA TYR A 226 14.24 2.02 7.88
C TYR A 226 15.37 2.68 8.68
N THR A 227 16.62 2.55 8.21
CA THR A 227 17.78 3.21 8.84
C THR A 227 17.62 4.73 8.81
N PHE A 228 17.14 5.27 7.68
CA PHE A 228 16.84 6.69 7.55
C PHE A 228 15.77 7.15 8.56
N LEU A 229 14.65 6.41 8.68
CA LEU A 229 13.57 6.75 9.61
C LEU A 229 14.00 6.63 11.09
N GLU A 230 14.85 5.66 11.41
CA GLU A 230 15.39 5.47 12.76
C GLU A 230 16.32 6.63 13.17
N GLN A 231 17.21 7.04 12.27
CA GLN A 231 18.04 8.22 12.49
C GLN A 231 17.17 9.48 12.65
N PHE A 232 16.17 9.66 11.78
CA PHE A 232 15.31 10.83 11.83
C PHE A 232 14.49 10.90 13.12
N GLN A 233 13.94 9.77 13.59
CA GLN A 233 13.25 9.70 14.88
C GLN A 233 14.17 10.06 16.07
N THR A 234 15.44 9.64 15.99
CA THR A 234 16.45 9.95 17.01
C THR A 234 16.76 11.43 17.03
N ASP A 235 16.96 12.05 15.86
CA ASP A 235 17.23 13.48 15.72
C ASP A 235 16.07 14.35 16.25
N ILE A 236 14.82 13.98 15.96
CA ILE A 236 13.63 14.65 16.52
C ILE A 236 13.63 14.53 18.05
N THR A 237 13.96 13.36 18.59
CA THR A 237 13.96 13.12 20.05
C THR A 237 15.05 13.93 20.75
N GLN A 238 16.22 14.08 20.14
CA GLN A 238 17.31 14.89 20.71
C GLN A 238 17.00 16.39 20.66
N THR A 239 16.38 16.86 19.57
CA THR A 239 15.97 18.26 19.44
C THR A 239 14.90 18.64 20.45
N ALA A 240 13.96 17.73 20.76
CA ALA A 240 12.93 17.96 21.77
C ALA A 240 13.42 17.96 23.23
N LYS A 241 14.67 17.54 23.49
CA LYS A 241 15.29 17.55 24.82
C LYS A 241 16.15 18.80 25.09
N LYS A 242 16.40 19.62 24.06
CA LYS A 242 17.06 20.92 24.18
C LYS A 242 16.02 22.02 24.30
#